data_AF-A0A958QPX0-F1
#
_entry.id   AF-A0A958QPX0-F1
#
_cell.length_a   1.000
_cell.length_b   1.000
_cell.length_c   1.000
_cell.angle_alpha   90.00
_cell.angle_beta   90.00
_cell.angle_gamma   90.00
#
_symmetry.space_group_name_H-M   'P 1'
#
loop_
_entity.id
_entity.type
_entity.pdbx_description
1 polymer ?
#
loop_
_entity_poly.entity_id
_entity_poly.type
_entity_poly.pdbx_seq_one_letter_code
_entity_poly.pdbx_strand_id
1 'polypeptide(L)' 'MKKQLVYDLPLRIFHFLFATIFISTFLITKLVDDESIIFTYHMLAGFVLGFIVLLRIIWGAVGTKYSRFTSFALR' A
#
# COMPACT_ATOMS: atom_id res chain seq x y z
N MET A 1 -2.77 25.16 20.93
CA MET A 1 -2.52 24.79 19.51
C MET A 1 -3.60 23.81 19.06
N LYS A 2 -4.28 24.05 17.94
CA LYS A 2 -5.28 23.09 17.40
C LYS A 2 -4.55 21.95 16.68
N LYS A 3 -4.88 20.70 17.00
CA LYS A 3 -4.30 19.51 16.35
C LYS A 3 -4.93 19.33 14.98
N GLN A 4 -4.12 19.28 13.93
CA GLN A 4 -4.60 19.09 12.56
C GLN A 4 -4.29 17.65 12.10
N LEU A 5 -5.32 16.93 11.66
CA LEU A 5 -5.17 15.55 11.17
C LEU A 5 -4.74 15.59 9.70
N VAL A 6 -3.45 15.34 9.46
CA VAL A 6 -2.86 15.26 8.11
C VAL A 6 -2.87 13.82 7.60
N TYR A 7 -2.70 12.86 8.51
CA TYR A 7 -2.63 11.43 8.18
C TYR A 7 -3.93 10.74 8.57
N ASP A 8 -4.85 10.66 7.61
CA ASP A 8 -6.17 10.07 7.80
C ASP A 8 -6.13 8.54 7.91
N LEU A 9 -7.24 7.96 8.36
CA LEU A 9 -7.33 6.52 8.65
C LEU A 9 -7.15 5.64 7.39
N PRO A 10 -7.80 5.92 6.24
CA PRO A 10 -7.60 5.12 5.04
C PRO A 10 -6.14 5.11 4.56
N LEU A 11 -5.45 6.25 4.66
CA LEU A 11 -4.05 6.34 4.28
C LEU A 11 -3.13 5.54 5.22
N ARG A 12 -3.42 5.54 6.53
CA ARG A 12 -2.72 4.67 7.50
C ARG A 12 -2.88 3.20 7.16
N ILE A 13 -4.12 2.78 6.93
CA ILE A 13 -4.45 1.38 6.61
C ILE A 13 -3.71 0.97 5.33
N PHE A 14 -3.79 1.77 4.27
CA PHE A 14 -3.05 1.53 3.04
C PHE A 14 -1.54 1.37 3.31
N HIS A 15 -0.93 2.30 4.04
CA HIS A 15 0.52 2.30 4.25
C HIS A 15 1.00 1.04 4.99
N PHE A 16 0.33 0.67 6.09
CA PHE A 16 0.73 -0.50 6.87
C PHE A 16 0.45 -1.81 6.11
N LEU A 17 -0.67 -1.91 5.39
CA LEU A 17 -0.95 -3.07 4.54
C LEU A 17 0.08 -3.19 3.41
N PHE A 18 0.35 -2.10 2.70
CA PHE A 18 1.32 -2.08 1.61
C PHE A 18 2.70 -2.49 2.11
N ALA A 19 3.20 -1.87 3.20
CA ALA A 19 4.50 -2.20 3.77
C ALA A 19 4.59 -3.67 4.19
N THR A 20 3.57 -4.19 4.89
CA THR A 20 3.57 -5.58 5.38
C THR A 20 3.55 -6.58 4.22
N ILE A 21 2.63 -6.41 3.27
CA ILE A 21 2.50 -7.33 2.13
C ILE A 21 3.74 -7.24 1.23
N PHE A 22 4.30 -6.06 1.03
CA PHE A 22 5.53 -5.87 0.27
C PHE A 22 6.71 -6.61 0.93
N ILE A 23 6.90 -6.47 2.24
CA ILE A 23 7.96 -7.18 2.97
C ILE A 23 7.74 -8.69 2.88
N SER A 24 6.52 -9.19 3.13
CA SER A 24 6.20 -10.61 3.04
C SER A 24 6.48 -11.17 1.64
N THR A 25 6.03 -10.48 0.60
CA THR A 25 6.20 -10.94 -0.78
C THR A 25 7.67 -10.89 -1.23
N PHE A 26 8.42 -9.87 -0.80
CA PHE A 26 9.87 -9.79 -1.01
C PHE A 26 10.60 -10.97 -0.33
N LEU A 27 10.27 -11.27 0.93
CA LEU A 27 10.88 -12.39 1.65
C LEU A 27 10.56 -13.74 0.99
N ILE A 28 9.34 -13.95 0.50
CA ILE A 28 8.99 -15.17 -0.24
C ILE A 28 9.92 -15.32 -1.45
N THR A 29 10.07 -14.29 -2.28
CA THR A 29 10.97 -14.39 -3.46
C THR A 29 12.45 -14.59 -3.14
N LYS A 30 12.88 -14.25 -1.91
CA LYS A 30 14.30 -14.35 -1.52
C LYS A 30 14.63 -15.62 -0.77
N LEU A 31 13.67 -16.22 -0.09
CA LEU A 31 13.89 -17.31 0.85
C LEU A 31 13.20 -18.61 0.45
N VAL A 32 12.25 -18.54 -0.50
CA VAL A 32 11.42 -19.67 -0.90
C VAL A 32 11.71 -20.01 -2.36
N ASP A 33 11.93 -21.30 -2.61
CA ASP A 33 12.07 -21.89 -3.94
C ASP A 33 10.76 -21.74 -4.74
N ASP A 34 10.86 -21.47 -6.04
CA ASP A 34 9.71 -21.22 -6.91
C ASP A 34 8.86 -22.47 -7.19
N GLU A 35 9.40 -23.67 -6.97
CA GLU A 35 8.62 -24.92 -7.00
C GLU A 35 7.78 -25.15 -5.73
N SER A 36 8.04 -24.40 -4.65
CA SER A 36 7.31 -24.53 -3.40
C SER A 36 5.88 -24.00 -3.53
N ILE A 37 4.92 -24.72 -2.93
CA ILE A 37 3.53 -24.24 -2.84
C ILE A 37 3.42 -22.86 -2.16
N ILE A 38 4.36 -22.54 -1.26
CA ILE A 38 4.42 -21.23 -0.58
C ILE A 38 4.65 -20.09 -1.59
N PHE A 39 5.37 -20.35 -2.68
CA PHE A 39 5.64 -19.35 -3.71
C PHE A 39 4.35 -18.84 -4.39
N THR A 40 3.27 -19.64 -4.41
CA THR A 40 1.94 -19.19 -4.89
C THR A 40 1.44 -17.94 -4.16
N TYR A 41 1.78 -17.79 -2.87
CA TYR A 41 1.40 -16.61 -2.10
C TYR A 41 2.12 -15.33 -2.57
N HIS A 42 3.29 -15.42 -3.20
CA HIS A 42 3.95 -14.25 -3.82
C HIS A 42 3.08 -13.67 -4.94
N MET A 43 2.58 -14.54 -5.84
CA MET A 43 1.71 -14.13 -6.95
C MET A 43 0.40 -13.53 -6.44
N LEU A 44 -0.26 -14.20 -5.49
CA LEU A 44 -1.50 -13.69 -4.89
C LEU A 44 -1.27 -12.33 -4.18
N ALA A 45 -0.18 -12.21 -3.42
CA ALA A 45 0.20 -10.95 -2.78
C ALA A 45 0.42 -9.83 -3.80
N GLY A 46 0.95 -10.14 -4.99
CA GLY A 46 1.07 -9.19 -6.10
C GLY A 46 -0.29 -8.64 -6.55
N PHE A 47 -1.30 -9.49 -6.71
CA PHE A 47 -2.66 -9.04 -7.03
C PHE A 47 -3.27 -8.18 -5.93
N VAL A 48 -3.08 -8.57 -4.65
CA VAL A 48 -3.55 -7.78 -3.51
C VAL A 48 -2.86 -6.42 -3.45
N LEU A 49 -1.54 -6.35 -3.67
CA LEU A 49 -0.78 -5.11 -3.75
C LEU A 49 -1.32 -4.20 -4.85
N GLY A 50 -1.56 -4.74 -6.05
CA GLY A 50 -2.15 -4.00 -7.16
C GLY A 50 -3.52 -3.41 -6.79
N PHE A 51 -4.39 -4.22 -6.20
CA PHE A 51 -5.72 -3.79 -5.76
C PHE A 51 -5.67 -2.66 -4.72
N ILE A 52 -4.84 -2.78 -3.68
CA ILE A 52 -4.74 -1.71 -2.65
C ILE A 52 -4.10 -0.43 -3.21
N VAL A 53 -3.20 -0.54 -4.21
CA VAL A 53 -2.65 0.63 -4.91
C VAL A 53 -3.74 1.34 -5.71
N LEU A 54 -4.63 0.60 -6.39
CA LEU A 54 -5.80 1.22 -7.05
C LEU A 54 -6.69 1.97 -6.06
N LEU A 55 -6.99 1.36 -4.90
CA LEU A 55 -7.74 2.04 -3.83
C LEU A 55 -7.02 3.30 -3.36
N ARG A 56 -5.68 3.26 -3.26
CA ARG A 56 -4.88 4.44 -2.90
C ARG A 56 -4.95 5.54 -3.96
N ILE A 57 -4.89 5.19 -5.24
CA ILE A 57 -5.01 6.14 -6.36
C ILE A 57 -6.38 6.82 -6.31
N ILE A 58 -7.46 6.06 -6.14
CA ILE A 58 -8.82 6.59 -5.97
C ILE A 58 -8.85 7.54 -4.77
N TRP A 59 -8.35 7.11 -3.61
CA TRP A 59 -8.31 7.95 -2.41
C TRP A 59 -7.44 9.21 -2.59
N GLY A 60 -6.37 9.12 -3.37
CA GLY A 60 -5.53 10.26 -3.76
C GLY A 60 -6.22 11.26 -4.70
N ALA A 61 -7.35 10.90 -5.30
CA ALA A 61 -8.18 11.82 -6.06
C ALA A 61 -9.33 12.40 -5.23
N VAL A 62 -10.09 11.55 -4.52
CA VAL A 62 -11.35 11.95 -3.85
C VAL A 62 -11.27 12.13 -2.33
N GLY A 63 -10.13 11.80 -1.72
CA GLY A 63 -9.95 11.78 -0.26
C GLY A 63 -9.87 13.16 0.39
N THR A 64 -9.46 13.16 1.66
CA THR A 64 -9.29 14.38 2.48
C THR A 64 -8.22 15.32 1.91
N LYS A 65 -8.24 16.60 2.33
CA LYS A 65 -7.34 17.67 1.85
C LYS A 65 -5.87 17.24 1.71
N TYR A 66 -5.34 16.53 2.70
CA TYR A 66 -3.93 16.13 2.77
C TYR A 66 -3.63 14.76 2.15
N SER A 67 -4.66 13.98 1.83
CA SER A 67 -4.49 12.68 1.17
C SER A 67 -4.43 12.79 -0.35
N ARG A 68 -4.96 13.89 -0.91
CA ARG A 68 -5.06 14.14 -2.35
C ARG A 68 -3.71 14.49 -2.98
N PHE A 69 -3.50 14.04 -4.22
CA PHE A 69 -2.27 14.29 -4.97
C PHE A 69 -2.02 15.78 -5.25
N THR A 70 -3.09 16.59 -5.39
CA THR A 70 -2.99 18.04 -5.55
C THR A 70 -2.40 18.76 -4.34
N SER A 71 -2.32 18.11 -3.18
CA SER A 71 -1.69 18.68 -1.99
C SER A 71 -0.17 18.51 -1.98
N PHE A 72 0.39 17.74 -2.90
CA PHE A 72 1.81 17.47 -2.97
C PHE A 72 2.53 18.68 -3.56
N ALA A 73 3.66 19.06 -2.94
CA ALA A 73 4.52 20.12 -3.44
C ALA A 73 5.42 19.62 -4.59
N LEU A 74 4.82 19.03 -5.63
CA LEU A 74 5.51 18.62 -6.84
C LEU A 74 5.66 19.88 -7.71
N ARG A 75 6.86 20.48 -7.71
CA ARG A 75 7.27 21.55 -8.62
C ARG A 75 8.09 20.99 -9.77
#